data_AF-A0A4D9D7M4-F1
#
_entry.id   AF-A0A4D9D7M4-F1
#
_cell.length_a   1.000
_cell.length_b   1.000
_cell.length_c   1.000
_cell.angle_alpha   90.00
_cell.angle_beta   90.00
_cell.angle_gamma   90.00
#
_symmetry.space_group_name_H-M   'P 1'
#
loop_
_entity.id
_entity.type
_entity.pdbx_description
1 polymer ?
#
loop_
_entity_poly.entity_id
_entity_poly.type
_entity_poly.pdbx_seq_one_letter_code
_entity_poly.pdbx_strand_id
1 'polypeptide(L)'
;MWLAPRSSRPRRVGTLSETLQRFHPSAGTFHRPPSHATLALHNTFPPRLVIVKMGVRDSGNGLYSGMYFDGDRPASLYNKNVEWLRYPHFWWLYLGFVAFFVTLLRLTVLSKPEDLGRVLTVTHVVHNMVFFYLFHWIKGSPDNFSQGEFNGLTLWEQIEDGIPWTKTKKLFFLVHTALVFAASYVTDYDFSYLAINAPVYVFLGIIPKIPEMHRVRVFGWNKTAGIDDVPDDLLSSPSRPTATAAGGAAAAGKKNR
;
A
#
# COMPACT_ATOMS: atom_id res chain seq x y z
N MET A 1 18.84 62.78 25.82
CA MET A 1 17.73 63.58 25.22
C MET A 1 16.86 62.61 24.43
N TRP A 2 15.65 62.37 24.93
CA TRP A 2 14.65 61.46 24.39
C TRP A 2 13.88 62.13 23.25
N LEU A 3 13.38 61.35 22.27
CA LEU A 3 11.97 61.34 21.83
C LEU A 3 11.75 60.34 20.68
N ALA A 4 10.75 59.48 20.87
CA ALA A 4 10.05 58.69 19.85
C ALA A 4 8.59 59.22 19.74
N PRO A 5 7.61 58.50 19.17
CA PRO A 5 7.19 58.46 17.77
C PRO A 5 5.71 58.92 17.57
N ARG A 6 5.19 58.96 16.33
CA ARG A 6 3.72 59.04 16.09
C ARG A 6 3.23 58.33 14.81
N SER A 7 2.13 57.60 15.00
CA SER A 7 1.23 56.88 14.08
C SER A 7 0.33 57.85 13.25
N SER A 8 -0.56 57.54 12.29
CA SER A 8 -1.43 56.37 11.98
C SER A 8 -2.32 56.63 10.72
N ARG A 9 -2.40 55.65 9.77
CA ARG A 9 -3.55 55.11 8.93
C ARG A 9 -4.47 56.04 8.04
N PRO A 10 -5.47 55.53 7.24
CA PRO A 10 -5.44 54.69 6.00
C PRO A 10 -6.51 55.07 4.88
N ARG A 11 -6.69 54.19 3.85
CA ARG A 11 -7.75 54.06 2.76
C ARG A 11 -7.36 54.62 1.37
N ARG A 12 -7.78 54.06 0.21
CA ARG A 12 -9.00 53.30 -0.18
C ARG A 12 -8.76 52.46 -1.46
N VAL A 13 -9.50 51.35 -1.60
CA VAL A 13 -9.64 50.45 -2.76
C VAL A 13 -10.60 51.06 -3.80
N GLY A 14 -10.36 50.82 -5.11
CA GLY A 14 -11.27 51.14 -6.23
C GLY A 14 -11.21 50.06 -7.31
N THR A 15 -12.38 49.64 -7.80
CA THR A 15 -12.72 48.40 -8.50
C THR A 15 -12.73 48.49 -10.03
N LEU A 16 -12.69 47.32 -10.68
CA LEU A 16 -12.92 47.02 -12.10
C LEU A 16 -14.30 47.48 -12.61
N SER A 17 -14.33 48.11 -13.79
CA SER A 17 -15.28 47.92 -14.91
C SER A 17 -15.46 49.23 -15.68
N GLU A 18 -15.25 49.20 -17.00
CA GLU A 18 -15.75 50.13 -18.05
C GLU A 18 -14.63 50.48 -19.02
N THR A 19 -14.63 49.87 -20.21
CA THR A 19 -14.41 50.54 -21.51
C THR A 19 -14.70 49.50 -22.61
N LEU A 20 -15.98 49.20 -22.83
CA LEU A 20 -16.49 48.65 -24.08
C LEU A 20 -17.17 49.79 -24.81
N GLN A 21 -16.56 50.29 -25.88
CA GLN A 21 -17.23 50.90 -27.04
C GLN A 21 -16.17 51.62 -27.84
N ARG A 22 -15.94 51.19 -29.09
CA ARG A 22 -15.81 52.11 -30.23
C ARG A 22 -15.64 51.36 -31.56
N PHE A 23 -16.59 51.67 -32.45
CA PHE A 23 -16.51 51.73 -33.92
C PHE A 23 -16.81 50.48 -34.78
N HIS A 24 -18.08 50.41 -35.20
CA HIS A 24 -18.53 50.18 -36.60
C HIS A 24 -18.74 51.56 -37.28
N PRO A 25 -19.14 51.72 -38.58
CA PRO A 25 -19.37 50.77 -39.69
C PRO A 25 -18.79 51.23 -41.07
N SER A 26 -18.93 50.44 -42.14
CA SER A 26 -19.59 50.87 -43.41
C SER A 26 -19.59 49.77 -44.48
N ALA A 27 -20.60 49.85 -45.35
CA ALA A 27 -21.16 48.79 -46.18
C ALA A 27 -20.62 48.79 -47.63
N GLY A 28 -20.71 47.63 -48.29
CA GLY A 28 -20.54 47.45 -49.73
C GLY A 28 -21.36 46.25 -50.23
N THR A 29 -22.38 46.55 -51.03
CA THR A 29 -23.35 45.65 -51.69
C THR A 29 -22.75 44.85 -52.87
N PHE A 30 -23.31 43.69 -53.24
CA PHE A 30 -24.05 43.45 -54.51
C PHE A 30 -24.27 41.95 -54.86
N HIS A 31 -25.54 41.62 -55.17
CA HIS A 31 -26.11 40.59 -56.07
C HIS A 31 -26.21 39.08 -55.73
N ARG A 32 -27.47 38.61 -55.86
CA ARG A 32 -27.91 37.21 -56.03
C ARG A 32 -28.23 36.91 -57.50
N PRO A 33 -28.07 35.63 -57.91
CA PRO A 33 -29.08 34.97 -58.75
C PRO A 33 -29.48 33.56 -58.20
N PRO A 34 -30.48 32.86 -58.81
CA PRO A 34 -31.46 32.05 -58.07
C PRO A 34 -31.33 30.51 -58.17
N SER A 35 -32.17 29.88 -57.33
CA SER A 35 -32.66 28.49 -57.22
C SER A 35 -32.20 27.43 -58.22
N HIS A 36 -31.79 26.25 -57.70
CA HIS A 36 -32.48 24.94 -57.81
C HIS A 36 -31.51 23.82 -57.40
N ALA A 37 -31.92 22.98 -56.43
CA ALA A 37 -31.66 21.54 -56.32
C ALA A 37 -31.69 21.12 -54.84
N THR A 38 -32.85 20.65 -54.43
CA THR A 38 -33.08 19.87 -53.22
C THR A 38 -32.25 18.59 -53.31
N LEU A 39 -31.20 18.46 -52.49
CA LEU A 39 -30.59 17.18 -52.18
C LEU A 39 -30.62 17.00 -50.66
N ALA A 40 -31.48 16.09 -50.20
CA ALA A 40 -31.59 15.69 -48.81
C ALA A 40 -30.29 15.00 -48.38
N LEU A 41 -29.37 15.77 -47.80
CA LEU A 41 -28.23 15.25 -47.07
C LEU A 41 -28.76 14.65 -45.76
N HIS A 42 -28.81 13.31 -45.77
CA HIS A 42 -28.99 12.46 -44.61
C HIS A 42 -28.10 12.97 -43.46
N ASN A 43 -28.73 13.52 -42.41
CA ASN A 43 -28.07 13.88 -41.16
C ASN A 43 -27.60 12.59 -40.47
N THR A 44 -26.48 12.02 -40.91
CA THR A 44 -25.69 11.11 -40.07
C THR A 44 -25.00 11.95 -39.02
N PHE A 45 -25.68 12.19 -37.90
CA PHE A 45 -25.00 12.52 -36.66
C PHE A 45 -24.03 11.37 -36.35
N PRO A 46 -22.74 11.62 -36.04
CA PRO A 46 -21.89 10.57 -35.53
C PRO A 46 -22.52 10.05 -34.23
N PRO A 47 -22.42 8.73 -33.92
CA PRO A 47 -22.91 8.24 -32.65
C PRO A 47 -22.24 9.05 -31.56
N ARG A 48 -23.06 9.63 -30.67
CA ARG A 48 -22.57 10.25 -29.43
C ARG A 48 -21.54 9.31 -28.85
N LEU A 49 -20.32 9.80 -28.67
CA LEU A 49 -19.31 9.13 -27.87
C LEU A 49 -19.95 8.92 -26.50
N VAL A 50 -20.54 7.75 -26.29
CA VAL A 50 -20.83 7.26 -24.96
C VAL A 50 -19.44 7.06 -24.39
N ILE A 51 -18.97 8.06 -23.65
CA ILE A 51 -17.91 7.85 -22.68
C ILE A 51 -18.55 6.85 -21.73
N VAL A 52 -18.35 5.57 -22.02
CA VAL A 52 -18.37 4.54 -21.00
C VAL A 52 -17.36 5.08 -20.01
N LYS A 53 -17.87 5.65 -18.92
CA LYS A 53 -17.07 5.85 -17.73
C LYS A 53 -16.68 4.43 -17.39
N MET A 54 -15.54 4.01 -17.91
CA MET A 54 -14.84 2.84 -17.45
C MET A 54 -14.59 3.22 -16.00
N GLY A 55 -15.51 2.77 -15.14
CA GLY A 55 -15.28 2.80 -13.72
C GLY A 55 -13.87 2.24 -13.60
N VAL A 56 -13.00 3.01 -12.96
CA VAL A 56 -11.73 2.47 -12.50
C VAL A 56 -12.13 1.17 -11.83
N ARG A 57 -11.86 0.06 -12.53
CA ARG A 57 -11.96 -1.27 -11.96
C ARG A 57 -10.90 -1.19 -10.90
N ASP A 58 -11.31 -0.88 -9.68
CA ASP A 58 -10.46 -1.00 -8.51
C ASP A 58 -9.77 -2.35 -8.69
N SER A 59 -8.45 -2.31 -8.67
CA SER A 59 -7.59 -3.44 -8.94
C SER A 59 -7.64 -4.41 -7.75
N GLY A 60 -8.85 -4.80 -7.37
CA GLY A 60 -9.24 -5.61 -6.22
C GLY A 60 -9.35 -7.09 -6.56
N ASN A 61 -8.77 -7.53 -7.68
CA ASN A 61 -8.65 -8.96 -8.00
C ASN A 61 -7.41 -9.57 -7.32
N GLY A 62 -7.17 -9.18 -6.06
CA GLY A 62 -6.10 -9.71 -5.23
C GLY A 62 -6.58 -10.93 -4.44
N LEU A 63 -6.44 -12.11 -5.06
CA LEU A 63 -6.49 -13.46 -4.50
C LEU A 63 -7.85 -14.08 -4.04
N TYR A 64 -7.99 -15.34 -4.47
CA TYR A 64 -8.94 -16.44 -4.20
C TYR A 64 -10.44 -16.18 -4.04
N SER A 65 -10.88 -15.48 -3.00
CA SER A 65 -12.32 -15.37 -2.69
C SER A 65 -13.04 -14.32 -3.54
N GLY A 66 -12.31 -13.33 -4.06
CA GLY A 66 -12.86 -12.22 -4.85
C GLY A 66 -13.43 -12.62 -6.23
N MET A 67 -13.19 -13.86 -6.70
CA MET A 67 -13.80 -14.36 -7.94
C MET A 67 -15.20 -14.96 -7.74
N TYR A 68 -15.58 -15.27 -6.50
CA TYR A 68 -16.84 -15.96 -6.20
C TYR A 68 -17.90 -15.04 -5.57
N PHE A 69 -17.51 -13.86 -5.10
CA PHE A 69 -18.41 -12.90 -4.46
C PHE A 69 -18.25 -11.52 -5.10
N ASP A 70 -19.15 -11.20 -6.02
CA ASP A 70 -19.39 -9.82 -6.48
C ASP A 70 -20.23 -9.12 -5.40
N GLY A 71 -19.58 -8.63 -4.33
CA GLY A 71 -20.24 -8.01 -3.17
C GLY A 71 -19.46 -8.11 -1.86
N ASP A 72 -20.02 -7.52 -0.79
CA ASP A 72 -19.47 -7.60 0.57
C ASP A 72 -19.25 -9.07 0.96
N ARG A 73 -18.00 -9.44 1.21
CA ARG A 73 -17.63 -10.81 1.56
C ARG A 73 -18.38 -11.25 2.82
N PRO A 74 -18.91 -12.48 2.90
CA PRO A 74 -19.49 -12.97 4.14
C PRO A 74 -18.43 -12.93 5.24
N ALA A 75 -18.81 -12.47 6.44
CA ALA A 75 -17.89 -12.24 7.56
C ALA A 75 -17.05 -13.47 7.98
N SER A 76 -17.47 -14.67 7.57
CA SER A 76 -16.75 -15.93 7.78
C SER A 76 -15.51 -16.11 6.88
N LEU A 77 -15.36 -15.31 5.81
CA LEU A 77 -14.21 -15.32 4.89
C LEU A 77 -13.22 -14.19 5.18
N TYR A 78 -13.44 -13.39 6.24
CA TYR A 78 -12.51 -12.33 6.62
C TYR A 78 -11.37 -12.91 7.47
N ASN A 79 -10.12 -12.57 7.14
CA ASN A 79 -8.98 -13.03 7.93
C ASN A 79 -8.93 -12.32 9.29
N LYS A 80 -9.47 -12.99 10.32
CA LYS A 80 -9.51 -12.49 11.70
C LYS A 80 -8.14 -12.29 12.33
N ASN A 81 -7.11 -13.01 11.86
CA ASN A 81 -5.75 -12.92 12.40
C ASN A 81 -5.12 -11.53 12.21
N VAL A 82 -5.53 -10.81 11.16
CA VAL A 82 -5.02 -9.48 10.82
C VAL A 82 -6.09 -8.39 10.88
N GLU A 83 -7.30 -8.72 11.33
CA GLU A 83 -8.43 -7.78 11.34
C GLU A 83 -8.14 -6.53 12.18
N TRP A 84 -7.47 -6.73 13.31
CA TRP A 84 -7.07 -5.66 14.23
C TRP A 84 -6.17 -4.60 13.57
N LEU A 85 -5.44 -4.95 12.50
CA LEU A 85 -4.58 -4.02 11.74
C LEU A 85 -5.38 -3.07 10.85
N ARG A 86 -6.64 -3.38 10.53
CA ARG A 86 -7.50 -2.52 9.70
C ARG A 86 -7.99 -1.29 10.45
N TYR A 87 -8.08 -1.37 11.78
CA TYR A 87 -8.71 -0.31 12.53
C TYR A 87 -7.79 0.91 12.66
N PRO A 88 -8.30 2.14 12.48
CA PRO A 88 -7.47 3.35 12.56
C PRO A 88 -6.75 3.55 13.90
N HIS A 89 -7.33 3.04 15.01
CA HIS A 89 -6.72 3.15 16.33
C HIS A 89 -5.42 2.35 16.45
N PHE A 90 -5.26 1.28 15.66
CA PHE A 90 -4.00 0.55 15.60
C PHE A 90 -2.85 1.46 15.16
N TRP A 91 -3.10 2.37 14.20
CA TRP A 91 -2.06 3.29 13.70
C TRP A 91 -1.56 4.22 14.78
N TRP A 92 -2.46 4.76 15.60
CA TRP A 92 -2.11 5.62 16.73
C TRP A 92 -1.37 4.85 17.83
N LEU A 93 -1.82 3.64 18.15
CA LEU A 93 -1.13 2.78 19.10
C LEU A 93 0.30 2.46 18.63
N TYR A 94 0.46 2.12 17.36
CA TYR A 94 1.74 1.81 16.75
C TYR A 94 2.70 3.01 16.77
N LEU A 95 2.25 4.19 16.30
CA LEU A 95 3.04 5.42 16.33
C LEU A 95 3.39 5.82 17.76
N GLY A 96 2.43 5.70 18.69
CA GLY A 96 2.63 5.94 20.11
C GLY A 96 3.68 5.01 20.71
N PHE A 97 3.70 3.72 20.33
CA PHE A 97 4.70 2.76 20.79
C PHE A 97 6.10 3.11 20.29
N VAL A 98 6.24 3.53 19.03
CA VAL A 98 7.52 4.00 18.48
C VAL A 98 8.01 5.24 19.24
N ALA A 99 7.15 6.24 19.43
CA ALA A 99 7.49 7.45 20.17
C ALA A 99 7.83 7.16 21.64
N PHE A 100 7.10 6.25 22.27
CA PHE A 100 7.37 5.78 23.62
C PHE A 100 8.75 5.11 23.71
N PHE A 101 9.10 4.24 22.76
CA PHE A 101 10.40 3.57 22.75
C PHE A 101 11.56 4.55 22.58
N VAL A 102 11.45 5.52 21.66
CA VAL A 102 12.43 6.62 21.51
C VAL A 102 12.59 7.38 22.83
N THR A 103 11.46 7.75 23.44
CA THR A 103 11.45 8.50 24.72
C THR A 103 12.06 7.68 25.85
N LEU A 104 11.75 6.39 25.93
CA LEU A 104 12.28 5.48 26.94
C LEU A 104 13.81 5.39 26.85
N LEU A 105 14.36 5.16 25.65
CA LEU A 105 15.82 5.11 25.43
C LEU A 105 16.49 6.43 25.78
N ARG A 106 15.84 7.55 25.41
CA ARG A 106 16.30 8.89 25.74
C ARG A 106 16.31 9.16 27.25
N LEU A 107 15.36 8.61 28.01
CA LEU A 107 15.32 8.86 29.46
C LEU A 107 16.23 7.93 30.27
N THR A 108 16.54 6.73 29.77
CA THR A 108 17.16 5.67 30.59
C THR A 108 18.64 5.40 30.30
N VAL A 109 19.04 5.33 29.03
CA VAL A 109 20.39 4.85 28.64
C VAL A 109 21.21 5.92 27.94
N LEU A 110 20.56 6.87 27.27
CA LEU A 110 21.18 7.85 26.37
C LEU A 110 20.63 9.27 26.61
N SER A 111 20.77 9.74 27.86
CA SER A 111 20.09 10.95 28.34
C SER A 111 20.63 12.27 27.80
N LYS A 112 21.84 12.27 27.25
CA LYS A 112 22.47 13.51 26.82
C LYS A 112 21.96 13.96 25.44
N PRO A 113 21.88 15.27 25.17
CA PRO A 113 21.46 15.80 23.87
C PRO A 113 22.21 15.20 22.67
N GLU A 114 23.52 15.04 22.80
CA GLU A 114 24.42 14.50 21.79
C GLU A 114 24.14 13.02 21.44
N ASP A 115 23.45 12.27 22.30
CA ASP A 115 23.16 10.86 22.05
C ASP A 115 21.90 10.65 21.19
N LEU A 116 21.22 11.71 20.71
CA LEU A 116 20.00 11.56 19.93
C LEU A 116 20.20 10.68 18.68
N GLY A 117 21.32 10.83 17.99
CA GLY A 117 21.65 10.00 16.82
C GLY A 117 21.76 8.50 17.16
N ARG A 118 22.30 8.18 18.34
CA ARG A 118 22.36 6.80 18.87
C ARG A 118 20.99 6.28 19.23
N VAL A 119 20.16 7.08 19.91
CA VAL A 119 18.78 6.71 20.26
C VAL A 119 17.97 6.36 19.02
N LEU A 120 18.04 7.20 17.98
CA LEU A 120 17.32 6.98 16.73
C LEU A 120 17.85 5.78 15.96
N THR A 121 19.17 5.58 15.95
CA THR A 121 19.81 4.41 15.33
C THR A 121 19.37 3.11 16.02
N VAL A 122 19.44 3.04 17.35
CA VAL A 122 18.99 1.87 18.11
C VAL A 122 17.50 1.62 17.88
N THR A 123 16.68 2.69 17.91
CA THR A 123 15.24 2.58 17.61
C THR A 123 15.01 2.02 16.21
N HIS A 124 15.67 2.58 15.20
CA HIS A 124 15.57 2.14 13.82
C HIS A 124 15.93 0.66 13.66
N VAL A 125 17.05 0.22 14.25
CA VAL A 125 17.51 -1.17 14.18
C VAL A 125 16.54 -2.13 14.87
N VAL A 126 16.20 -1.86 16.14
CA VAL A 126 15.29 -2.72 16.93
C VAL A 126 13.92 -2.79 16.26
N HIS A 127 13.39 -1.67 15.80
CA HIS A 127 12.12 -1.62 15.10
C HIS A 127 12.11 -2.51 13.85
N ASN A 128 13.10 -2.34 12.96
CA ASN A 128 13.19 -3.13 11.74
C ASN A 128 13.35 -4.62 12.03
N MET A 129 14.16 -5.00 13.03
CA MET A 129 14.35 -6.41 13.42
C MET A 129 13.06 -7.03 13.95
N VAL A 130 12.39 -6.36 14.89
CA VAL A 130 11.15 -6.86 15.50
C VAL A 130 10.06 -6.99 14.45
N PHE A 131 9.84 -5.94 13.64
CA PHE A 131 8.78 -5.99 12.63
C PHE A 131 9.09 -6.92 11.46
N PHE A 132 10.36 -7.10 11.09
CA PHE A 132 10.75 -8.15 10.16
C PHE A 132 10.38 -9.53 10.71
N TYR A 133 10.72 -9.82 11.96
CA TYR A 133 10.35 -11.08 12.59
C TYR A 133 8.83 -11.28 12.60
N LEU A 134 8.07 -10.30 13.11
CA LEU A 134 6.61 -10.40 13.21
C LEU A 134 5.93 -10.57 11.85
N PHE A 135 6.39 -9.87 10.82
CA PHE A 135 5.71 -9.81 9.52
C PHE A 135 6.17 -10.84 8.51
N HIS A 136 7.43 -11.28 8.59
CA HIS A 136 8.04 -12.13 7.57
C HIS A 136 8.51 -13.48 8.11
N TRP A 137 8.71 -13.60 9.42
CA TRP A 137 9.06 -14.88 10.03
C TRP A 137 7.82 -15.64 10.52
N ILE A 138 6.93 -14.97 11.23
CA ILE A 138 5.72 -15.61 11.76
C ILE A 138 4.75 -15.93 10.62
N LYS A 139 4.33 -17.20 10.58
CA LYS A 139 3.39 -17.77 9.60
C LYS A 139 2.15 -18.35 10.25
N GLY A 140 1.12 -18.50 9.44
CA GLY A 140 -0.12 -19.17 9.82
C GLY A 140 -1.14 -18.25 10.47
N SER A 141 -2.27 -18.84 10.83
CA SER A 141 -3.37 -18.18 11.51
C SER A 141 -3.86 -19.08 12.65
N PRO A 142 -4.15 -18.53 13.84
CA PRO A 142 -4.82 -19.28 14.90
C PRO A 142 -6.30 -19.55 14.59
N ASP A 143 -6.83 -18.99 13.50
CA ASP A 143 -8.22 -19.15 13.09
C ASP A 143 -8.49 -20.51 12.43
N ASN A 144 -9.10 -21.42 13.19
CA ASN A 144 -9.51 -22.75 12.72
C ASN A 144 -10.66 -22.71 11.70
N PHE A 145 -11.39 -21.60 11.56
CA PHE A 145 -12.49 -21.49 10.60
C PHE A 145 -12.00 -21.33 9.15
N SER A 146 -10.74 -20.91 8.97
CA SER A 146 -10.11 -20.68 7.66
C SER A 146 -9.66 -21.96 6.94
N GLN A 147 -9.90 -23.15 7.51
CA GLN A 147 -9.52 -24.47 6.96
C GLN A 147 -8.05 -24.55 6.49
N GLY A 148 -7.16 -23.77 7.09
CA GLY A 148 -5.73 -23.76 6.79
C GLY A 148 -5.31 -22.92 5.57
N GLU A 149 -6.21 -22.08 5.02
CA GLU A 149 -5.94 -21.18 3.89
C GLU A 149 -4.69 -20.29 4.13
N PHE A 150 -4.48 -19.86 5.37
CA PHE A 150 -3.40 -18.94 5.75
C PHE A 150 -2.14 -19.63 6.28
N ASN A 151 -2.09 -20.97 6.33
CA ASN A 151 -0.98 -21.70 6.98
C ASN A 151 0.38 -21.48 6.30
N GLY A 152 0.39 -21.25 4.98
CA GLY A 152 1.61 -20.95 4.22
C GLY A 152 1.99 -19.47 4.19
N LEU A 153 1.11 -18.57 4.63
CA LEU A 153 1.28 -17.13 4.50
C LEU A 153 1.89 -16.51 5.76
N THR A 154 2.80 -15.57 5.56
CA THR A 154 3.31 -14.74 6.66
C THR A 154 2.28 -13.69 7.07
N LEU A 155 2.46 -13.10 8.25
CA LEU A 155 1.54 -12.05 8.72
C LEU A 155 1.48 -10.87 7.73
N TRP A 156 2.60 -10.47 7.11
CA TRP A 156 2.62 -9.42 6.07
C TRP A 156 1.73 -9.72 4.88
N GLU A 157 1.81 -10.98 4.41
CA GLU A 157 1.07 -11.47 3.25
C GLU A 157 -0.42 -11.56 3.53
N GLN A 158 -0.77 -11.79 4.79
CA GLN A 158 -2.16 -11.83 5.25
C GLN A 158 -2.81 -10.46 5.35
N ILE A 159 -2.05 -9.38 5.64
CA ILE A 159 -2.60 -8.02 5.81
C ILE A 159 -3.41 -7.61 4.58
N GLU A 160 -4.68 -7.28 4.82
CA GLU A 160 -5.62 -6.84 3.80
C GLU A 160 -5.62 -7.76 2.57
N ASP A 161 -5.63 -9.09 2.83
CA ASP A 161 -5.74 -10.15 1.84
C ASP A 161 -4.62 -10.17 0.80
N GLY A 162 -3.44 -9.72 1.20
CA GLY A 162 -2.27 -9.66 0.30
C GLY A 162 -2.30 -8.50 -0.68
N ILE A 163 -3.32 -7.64 -0.65
CA ILE A 163 -3.38 -6.45 -1.53
C ILE A 163 -2.14 -5.58 -1.26
N PRO A 164 -1.37 -5.23 -2.31
CA PRO A 164 -0.19 -4.40 -2.15
C PRO A 164 -0.61 -2.94 -1.86
N TRP A 165 0.29 -2.17 -1.24
CA TRP A 165 0.14 -0.70 -1.10
C TRP A 165 -1.14 -0.21 -0.41
N THR A 166 -1.68 -1.00 0.51
CA THR A 166 -2.80 -0.58 1.34
C THR A 166 -2.41 0.53 2.32
N LYS A 167 -3.39 1.21 2.92
CA LYS A 167 -3.11 2.33 3.84
C LYS A 167 -2.24 1.87 5.01
N THR A 168 -2.52 0.70 5.57
CA THR A 168 -1.78 0.11 6.69
C THR A 168 -0.34 -0.27 6.27
N LYS A 169 -0.18 -0.94 5.12
CA LYS A 169 1.17 -1.29 4.60
C LYS A 169 1.99 -0.04 4.28
N LYS A 170 1.36 1.00 3.72
CA LYS A 170 1.99 2.31 3.48
C LYS A 170 2.43 2.97 4.78
N LEU A 171 1.64 2.91 5.84
CA LEU A 171 2.04 3.45 7.14
C LEU A 171 3.27 2.73 7.70
N PHE A 172 3.28 1.38 7.67
CA PHE A 172 4.46 0.63 8.10
C PHE A 172 5.69 1.02 7.30
N PHE A 173 5.59 1.00 5.97
CA PHE A 173 6.67 1.40 5.08
C PHE A 173 7.17 2.81 5.41
N LEU A 174 6.26 3.78 5.53
CA LEU A 174 6.58 5.16 5.86
C LEU A 174 7.31 5.29 7.20
N VAL A 175 6.90 4.56 8.24
CA VAL A 175 7.58 4.62 9.55
C VAL A 175 8.99 4.04 9.49
N HIS A 176 9.18 2.92 8.79
CA HIS A 176 10.51 2.33 8.59
C HIS A 176 11.43 3.33 7.86
N THR A 177 10.90 3.98 6.81
CA THR A 177 11.59 5.05 6.07
C THR A 177 11.86 6.28 6.95
N ALA A 178 10.86 6.78 7.67
CA ALA A 178 11.01 7.98 8.50
C ALA A 178 12.08 7.81 9.59
N LEU A 179 12.19 6.62 10.20
CA LEU A 179 13.20 6.34 11.21
C LEU A 179 14.64 6.42 10.66
N VAL A 180 14.91 5.86 9.48
CA VAL A 180 16.25 5.95 8.88
C VAL A 180 16.57 7.38 8.44
N PHE A 181 15.60 8.11 7.90
CA PHE A 181 15.79 9.52 7.52
C PHE A 181 16.02 10.41 8.74
N ALA A 182 15.25 10.21 9.82
CA ALA A 182 15.44 10.95 11.07
C ALA A 182 16.81 10.66 11.69
N ALA A 183 17.23 9.39 11.74
CA ALA A 183 18.54 9.01 12.23
C ALA A 183 19.65 9.66 11.37
N SER A 184 19.54 9.58 10.05
CA SER A 184 20.53 10.13 9.12
C SER A 184 20.64 11.65 9.21
N TYR A 185 19.50 12.34 9.35
CA TYR A 185 19.46 13.80 9.49
C TYR A 185 20.11 14.27 10.79
N VAL A 186 19.80 13.61 11.92
CA VAL A 186 20.35 13.99 13.23
C VAL A 186 21.85 13.68 13.33
N THR A 187 22.35 12.67 12.61
CA THR A 187 23.78 12.33 12.59
C THR A 187 24.55 13.04 11.47
N ASP A 188 23.97 14.05 10.82
CA ASP A 188 24.58 14.77 9.70
C ASP A 188 25.14 13.84 8.60
N TYR A 189 24.44 12.72 8.35
CA TYR A 189 24.84 11.68 7.39
C TYR A 189 26.23 11.07 7.66
N ASP A 190 26.67 11.04 8.92
CA ASP A 190 27.91 10.37 9.33
C ASP A 190 27.95 8.91 8.86
N PHE A 191 29.09 8.54 8.27
CA PHE A 191 29.27 7.26 7.62
C PHE A 191 29.13 6.08 8.60
N SER A 192 29.55 6.24 9.86
CA SER A 192 29.50 5.16 10.86
C SER A 192 28.06 4.77 11.17
N TYR A 193 27.16 5.76 11.27
CA TYR A 193 25.73 5.52 11.47
C TYR A 193 25.07 5.02 10.20
N LEU A 194 25.44 5.58 9.03
CA LEU A 194 24.88 5.17 7.75
C LEU A 194 25.23 3.71 7.41
N ALA A 195 26.45 3.28 7.72
CA ALA A 195 26.91 1.92 7.51
C ALA A 195 26.09 0.87 8.27
N ILE A 196 25.42 1.27 9.35
CA ILE A 196 24.50 0.41 10.12
C ILE A 196 23.06 0.59 9.64
N ASN A 197 22.60 1.85 9.55
CA ASN A 197 21.20 2.15 9.27
C ASN A 197 20.79 1.80 7.82
N ALA A 198 21.65 2.05 6.83
CA ALA A 198 21.28 1.81 5.43
C ALA A 198 21.08 0.32 5.12
N PRO A 199 22.00 -0.61 5.48
CA PRO A 199 21.76 -2.03 5.25
C PRO A 199 20.53 -2.55 5.98
N VAL A 200 20.33 -2.16 7.24
CA VAL A 200 19.15 -2.57 8.02
C VAL A 200 17.86 -2.12 7.35
N TYR A 201 17.82 -0.85 6.91
CA TYR A 201 16.67 -0.31 6.19
C TYR A 201 16.41 -1.06 4.88
N VAL A 202 17.43 -1.31 4.07
CA VAL A 202 17.27 -1.98 2.78
C VAL A 202 16.81 -3.43 2.97
N PHE A 203 17.53 -4.21 3.78
CA PHE A 203 17.32 -5.66 3.88
C PHE A 203 16.14 -6.06 4.77
N LEU A 204 15.88 -5.34 5.86
CA LEU A 204 14.78 -5.66 6.80
C LEU A 204 13.58 -4.72 6.61
N GLY A 205 13.84 -3.48 6.23
CA GLY A 205 12.82 -2.46 6.04
C GLY A 205 12.08 -2.58 4.72
N ILE A 206 12.79 -2.67 3.60
CA ILE A 206 12.21 -2.44 2.27
C ILE A 206 12.06 -3.70 1.44
N ILE A 207 13.14 -4.44 1.19
CA ILE A 207 13.11 -5.66 0.37
C ILE A 207 12.00 -6.64 0.77
N PRO A 208 11.76 -6.97 2.05
CA PRO A 208 10.71 -7.94 2.38
C PRO A 208 9.30 -7.36 2.20
N LYS A 209 9.14 -6.03 2.08
CA LYS A 209 7.84 -5.35 2.02
C LYS A 209 7.40 -5.02 0.59
N ILE A 210 8.27 -5.20 -0.41
CA ILE A 210 7.90 -4.96 -1.81
C ILE A 210 6.95 -6.05 -2.34
N PRO A 211 6.00 -5.72 -3.22
CA PRO A 211 5.02 -6.67 -3.75
C PRO A 211 5.63 -7.87 -4.47
N GLU A 212 6.78 -7.70 -5.11
CA GLU A 212 7.49 -8.73 -5.88
C GLU A 212 8.00 -9.87 -4.99
N MET A 213 8.10 -9.63 -3.68
CA MET A 213 8.51 -10.61 -2.68
C MET A 213 7.34 -11.39 -2.07
N HIS A 214 6.12 -11.18 -2.57
CA HIS A 214 4.94 -11.92 -2.09
C HIS A 214 5.10 -13.42 -2.36
N ARG A 215 4.96 -14.23 -1.30
CA ARG A 215 5.15 -15.70 -1.29
C ARG A 215 6.56 -16.17 -1.67
N VAL A 216 7.51 -15.24 -1.88
CA VAL A 216 8.88 -15.60 -2.19
C VAL A 216 9.61 -15.96 -0.90
N ARG A 217 10.07 -17.22 -0.82
CA ARG A 217 10.93 -17.71 0.27
C ARG A 217 12.38 -17.73 -0.22
N VAL A 218 13.05 -16.60 -0.10
CA VAL A 218 14.45 -16.45 -0.56
C VAL A 218 15.33 -17.50 0.14
N PHE A 219 16.12 -18.25 -0.64
CA PHE A 219 16.95 -19.39 -0.20
C PHE A 219 16.21 -20.55 0.48
N GLY A 220 14.87 -20.60 0.41
CA GLY A 220 14.09 -21.58 1.15
C GLY A 220 14.14 -21.42 2.67
N TRP A 221 14.68 -20.30 3.16
CA TRP A 221 14.63 -19.94 4.56
C TRP A 221 13.17 -19.61 4.87
N ASN A 222 12.58 -20.30 5.84
CA ASN A 222 11.14 -20.29 6.13
C ASN A 222 10.26 -21.00 5.08
N LYS A 223 10.68 -22.16 4.53
CA LYS A 223 9.77 -23.09 3.83
C LYS A 223 9.17 -24.11 4.81
N THR A 224 7.87 -24.34 4.72
CA THR A 224 7.18 -25.39 5.48
C THR A 224 6.90 -26.58 4.56
N ALA A 225 7.53 -27.72 4.87
CA ALA A 225 7.36 -28.96 4.10
C ALA A 225 5.88 -29.38 4.06
N GLY A 226 5.39 -29.74 2.87
CA GLY A 226 3.99 -30.12 2.61
C GLY A 226 3.00 -28.95 2.49
N ILE A 227 3.42 -27.71 2.75
CA ILE A 227 2.59 -26.50 2.56
C ILE A 227 3.14 -25.67 1.41
N ASP A 228 4.43 -25.33 1.44
CA ASP A 228 5.08 -24.48 0.43
C ASP A 228 5.65 -25.28 -0.75
N ASP A 229 5.52 -26.62 -0.74
CA ASP A 229 6.00 -27.53 -1.79
C ASP A 229 4.96 -27.73 -2.91
N VAL A 230 3.72 -27.31 -2.66
CA VAL A 230 2.62 -27.42 -3.62
C VAL A 230 2.60 -26.17 -4.50
N PRO A 231 2.69 -26.31 -5.84
CA PRO A 231 2.52 -25.19 -6.76
C PRO A 231 1.23 -24.39 -6.47
N ASP A 232 1.32 -23.06 -6.46
CA ASP A 232 0.22 -22.16 -6.09
C ASP A 232 -1.04 -22.36 -6.95
N ASP A 233 -0.89 -22.83 -8.19
CA ASP A 233 -1.97 -23.17 -9.12
C ASP A 233 -2.75 -24.42 -8.67
N LEU A 234 -2.12 -25.37 -8.00
CA LEU A 234 -2.80 -26.54 -7.43
C LEU A 234 -3.51 -26.24 -6.12
N LEU A 235 -3.12 -25.17 -5.41
CA LEU A 235 -3.89 -24.63 -4.27
C LEU A 235 -5.15 -23.89 -4.74
N SER A 236 -5.22 -23.49 -6.01
CA SER A 236 -6.41 -22.87 -6.63
C SER A 236 -7.49 -23.83 -7.09
N SER A 237 -7.12 -25.10 -7.30
CA SER A 237 -7.98 -26.05 -7.97
C SER A 237 -8.94 -26.71 -6.96
N PRO A 238 -10.26 -26.77 -7.25
CA PRO A 238 -11.26 -27.36 -6.36
C PRO A 238 -11.10 -28.89 -6.16
N SER A 239 -10.08 -29.50 -6.76
CA SER A 239 -9.82 -30.93 -6.71
C SER A 239 -8.46 -31.22 -6.07
N ARG A 240 -8.38 -31.11 -4.74
CA ARG A 240 -7.27 -31.72 -4.02
C ARG A 240 -7.55 -33.22 -3.91
N PRO A 241 -6.74 -34.12 -4.51
CA PRO A 241 -6.71 -35.49 -4.02
C PRO A 241 -6.12 -35.41 -2.62
N THR A 242 -6.94 -35.72 -1.62
CA THR A 242 -6.50 -35.86 -0.23
C THR A 242 -5.31 -36.82 -0.20
N ALA A 243 -4.25 -36.42 0.50
CA ALA A 243 -3.02 -37.20 0.68
C ALA A 243 -3.23 -38.44 1.59
N THR A 244 -4.38 -39.11 1.45
CA THR A 244 -4.72 -40.38 2.09
C THR A 244 -4.78 -41.55 1.10
N ALA A 245 -4.57 -41.31 -0.20
CA ALA A 245 -4.66 -42.37 -1.23
C ALA A 245 -3.32 -42.99 -1.68
N ALA A 246 -2.18 -42.58 -1.09
CA ALA A 246 -0.85 -43.10 -1.46
C ALA A 246 -0.33 -44.23 -0.54
N GLY A 247 -1.21 -44.87 0.25
CA GLY A 247 -0.84 -45.97 1.16
C GLY A 247 -1.34 -47.36 0.75
N GLY A 248 -2.00 -47.51 -0.41
CA GLY A 248 -2.83 -48.70 -0.70
C GLY A 248 -2.34 -49.64 -1.81
N ALA A 249 -1.16 -49.43 -2.40
CA ALA A 249 -0.75 -50.18 -3.61
C ALA A 249 0.63 -50.83 -3.49
N ALA A 250 0.83 -51.69 -2.48
CA ALA A 250 1.95 -52.62 -2.46
C ALA A 250 1.71 -53.79 -1.48
N ALA A 251 0.90 -54.79 -1.88
CA ALA A 251 1.03 -56.19 -1.45
C ALA A 251 -0.15 -57.06 -1.93
N ALA A 252 -0.07 -57.60 -3.15
CA ALA A 252 -0.83 -58.81 -3.50
C ALA A 252 -0.16 -59.50 -4.69
N GLY A 253 0.85 -60.34 -4.43
CA GLY A 253 1.58 -61.03 -5.49
C GLY A 253 2.54 -62.11 -5.01
N LYS A 254 2.09 -63.07 -4.18
CA LYS A 254 2.63 -64.45 -4.15
C LYS A 254 1.85 -65.34 -3.17
N LYS A 255 1.11 -66.34 -3.70
CA LYS A 255 1.30 -67.77 -3.42
C LYS A 255 0.15 -68.64 -3.96
N ASN A 256 0.57 -69.69 -4.68
CA ASN A 256 0.02 -71.05 -4.74
C ASN A 256 -1.27 -71.31 -5.53
N ARG A 257 -1.10 -71.82 -6.76
CA ARG A 257 -1.41 -73.23 -7.08
C ARG A 257 -0.62 -73.68 -8.30
#